data_AF-A0AA96W687-F1
#
_entry.id   AF-A0AA96W687-F1
#
_cell.length_a   1.000
_cell.length_b   1.000
_cell.length_c   1.000
_cell.angle_alpha   90.00
_cell.angle_beta   90.00
_cell.angle_gamma   90.00
#
_symmetry.space_group_name_H-M   'P 1'
#
loop_
_entity.id
_entity.type
_entity.pdbx_description
1 polymer ?
#
loop_
_entity_poly.entity_id
_entity_poly.type
_entity_poly.pdbx_seq_one_letter_code
_entity_poly.pdbx_strand_id
1 'polypeptide(L)'
;MTGDQLTLGAVLARLEEREREIAAQAEAVKERIAELSAQLEEFHRTAEEIRITRKTLLELPEPVPPVPPPPKLPDHPAYQQIMAVFAAADAPLRARQVCEAMDLEIAPNTINNTRLKLKRLVERGILAETEQGLFTHPRP
;
A
#
# COMPACT_ATOMS: atom_id res chain seq x y z
N MET A 1 36.02 -53.64 53.32
CA MET A 1 36.10 -52.24 52.86
C MET A 1 37.53 -51.98 52.41
N THR A 2 37.83 -52.33 51.16
CA THR A 2 39.14 -52.13 50.54
C THR A 2 39.17 -50.74 49.91
N GLY A 3 39.64 -49.77 50.69
CA GLY A 3 39.97 -48.44 50.18
C GLY A 3 41.18 -48.56 49.27
N ASP A 4 40.90 -48.51 47.98
CA ASP A 4 41.82 -48.63 46.86
C ASP A 4 42.90 -47.53 46.95
N GLN A 5 44.15 -47.92 47.23
CA GLN A 5 45.31 -47.03 47.08
C GLN A 5 45.50 -46.80 45.58
N LEU A 6 44.95 -45.71 45.05
CA LEU A 6 45.24 -45.25 43.69
C LEU A 6 46.75 -45.09 43.53
N THR A 7 47.35 -45.92 42.69
CA THR A 7 48.78 -45.81 42.37
C THR A 7 49.03 -44.54 41.57
N LEU A 8 50.22 -43.95 41.70
CA LEU A 8 50.61 -42.75 40.93
C LEU A 8 50.37 -42.92 39.42
N GLY A 9 50.59 -44.12 38.87
CA GLY A 9 50.33 -44.43 37.47
C GLY A 9 48.84 -44.37 37.09
N ALA A 10 47.93 -44.82 37.97
CA ALA A 10 46.48 -44.73 37.73
C ALA A 10 45.99 -43.28 37.72
N VAL A 11 46.57 -42.42 38.56
CA VAL A 11 46.26 -40.98 38.59
C VAL A 11 46.74 -40.30 37.31
N LEU A 12 47.96 -40.59 36.86
CA LEU A 12 48.51 -40.03 35.62
C LEU A 12 47.69 -40.42 34.39
N ALA A 13 47.31 -41.70 34.25
CA ALA A 13 46.46 -42.16 33.15
C ALA A 13 45.10 -41.45 33.11
N ARG A 14 44.50 -41.21 34.29
CA ARG A 14 43.23 -40.46 34.38
C ARG A 14 43.39 -38.99 34.00
N LEU A 15 44.51 -38.37 34.32
CA LEU A 15 44.81 -36.99 33.91
C LEU A 15 45.00 -36.90 32.40
N GLU A 16 45.75 -37.82 31.78
CA GLU A 16 45.93 -37.86 30.33
C GLU A 16 44.59 -38.00 29.59
N GLU A 17 43.68 -38.85 30.09
CA GLU A 17 42.35 -38.99 29.51
C GLU A 17 41.56 -37.69 29.65
N ARG A 18 41.62 -37.05 30.83
CA ARG A 18 40.92 -35.77 31.05
C ARG A 18 41.47 -34.64 30.20
N GLU A 19 42.79 -34.59 29.99
CA GLU A 19 43.44 -33.63 29.09
C GLU A 19 42.97 -33.84 27.64
N ARG A 20 42.87 -35.09 27.18
CA ARG A 20 42.32 -35.42 25.86
C ARG A 20 40.86 -35.00 25.72
N GLU A 21 40.02 -35.24 26.73
CA GLU A 21 38.63 -34.79 26.74
C GLU A 21 38.52 -33.26 26.65
N ILE A 22 39.33 -32.53 27.42
CA ILE A 22 39.35 -31.06 27.41
C ILE A 22 39.82 -30.54 26.05
N ALA A 23 40.86 -31.14 25.47
CA ALA A 23 41.35 -30.78 24.15
C ALA A 23 40.27 -31.00 23.07
N ALA A 24 39.56 -32.12 23.12
CA ALA A 24 38.46 -32.41 22.21
C ALA A 24 37.31 -31.39 22.35
N GLN A 25 36.95 -31.02 23.58
CA GLN A 25 35.95 -29.97 23.84
C GLN A 25 36.41 -28.60 23.30
N ALA A 26 37.69 -28.27 23.46
CA ALA A 26 38.24 -27.02 22.94
C ALA A 26 38.20 -26.96 21.40
N GLU A 27 38.52 -28.06 20.71
CA GLU A 27 38.39 -28.14 19.25
C GLU A 27 36.93 -28.04 18.80
N ALA A 28 36.00 -28.74 19.46
CA ALA A 28 34.57 -28.62 19.15
C ALA A 28 34.06 -27.17 19.34
N VAL A 29 34.52 -26.46 20.37
CA VAL A 29 34.19 -25.04 20.56
C VAL A 29 34.80 -24.16 19.45
N LYS A 30 36.03 -24.42 19.02
CA LYS A 30 36.66 -23.69 17.91
C LYS A 30 35.92 -23.90 16.60
N GLU A 31 35.50 -25.13 16.30
CA GLU A 31 34.67 -25.43 15.14
C GLU A 31 33.35 -24.66 15.21
N ARG A 32 32.71 -24.64 16.39
CA ARG A 32 31.46 -23.88 16.57
C ARG A 32 31.66 -22.38 16.39
N ILE A 33 32.78 -21.82 16.86
CA ILE A 33 33.13 -20.41 16.65
C ILE A 33 33.32 -20.12 15.16
N ALA A 34 34.00 -21.01 14.41
CA ALA A 34 34.19 -20.85 12.98
C ALA A 34 32.84 -20.86 12.24
N GLU A 35 31.94 -21.79 12.58
CA GLU A 35 30.61 -21.88 12.01
C GLU A 35 29.77 -20.63 12.29
N LEU A 36 29.75 -20.17 13.55
CA LEU A 36 29.03 -18.96 13.94
C LEU A 36 29.60 -17.71 13.27
N SER A 37 30.92 -17.64 13.09
CA SER A 37 31.57 -16.53 12.39
C SER A 37 31.16 -16.51 10.92
N ALA A 38 31.10 -17.66 10.25
CA ALA A 38 30.61 -17.75 8.88
C ALA A 38 29.13 -17.33 8.76
N GLN A 39 28.28 -17.73 9.71
CA GLN A 39 26.87 -17.30 9.75
C GLN A 39 26.73 -15.77 9.97
N LEU A 40 27.57 -15.19 10.82
CA LEU A 40 27.58 -13.74 11.06
C LEU A 40 27.94 -12.96 9.79
N GLU A 41 28.97 -13.40 9.05
CA GLU A 41 29.36 -12.79 7.79
C GLU A 41 28.24 -12.85 6.74
N GLU A 42 27.49 -13.95 6.68
CA GLU A 42 26.34 -14.05 5.78
C GLU A 42 25.23 -13.07 6.17
N PHE A 43 24.89 -12.96 7.46
CA PHE A 43 23.92 -11.96 7.92
C PHE A 43 24.36 -10.52 7.63
N HIS A 44 25.64 -10.22 7.79
CA HIS A 44 26.20 -8.92 7.43
C HIS A 44 26.05 -8.63 5.94
N ARG A 45 26.31 -9.62 5.07
CA ARG A 45 26.10 -9.49 3.63
C ARG A 45 24.63 -9.23 3.29
N THR A 46 23.70 -10.01 3.83
CA THR A 46 22.26 -9.82 3.60
C THR A 46 21.81 -8.43 4.06
N ALA A 47 22.28 -7.97 5.22
CA ALA A 47 21.94 -6.65 5.74
C ALA A 47 22.44 -5.54 4.80
N GLU A 48 23.63 -5.71 4.24
CA GLU A 48 24.22 -4.78 3.28
C GLU A 48 23.44 -4.74 1.96
N GLU A 49 23.03 -5.89 1.43
CA GLU A 49 22.17 -5.97 0.23
C GLU A 49 20.85 -5.23 0.42
N ILE A 50 20.22 -5.39 1.60
CA ILE A 50 18.99 -4.67 1.96
C ILE A 50 19.26 -3.17 2.05
N ARG A 51 20.38 -2.75 2.65
CA ARG A 51 20.76 -1.34 2.77
C ARG A 51 20.98 -0.70 1.40
N ILE A 52 21.66 -1.40 0.49
CA ILE A 52 21.84 -0.97 -0.90
C ILE A 52 20.49 -0.84 -1.59
N THR A 53 19.62 -1.86 -1.49
CA THR A 53 18.29 -1.84 -2.11
C THR A 53 17.46 -0.66 -1.60
N ARG A 54 17.47 -0.39 -0.29
CA ARG A 54 16.80 0.78 0.29
C ARG A 54 17.33 2.08 -0.29
N LYS A 55 18.66 2.24 -0.40
CA LYS A 55 19.27 3.43 -0.99
C LYS A 55 18.79 3.62 -2.42
N THR A 56 18.82 2.58 -3.24
CA THR A 56 18.34 2.62 -4.64
C THR A 56 16.88 3.04 -4.70
N LEU A 57 16.00 2.46 -3.88
CA LEU A 57 14.58 2.82 -3.85
C LEU A 57 14.33 4.27 -3.44
N LEU A 58 15.13 4.82 -2.52
CA LEU A 58 15.03 6.23 -2.11
C LEU A 58 15.57 7.21 -3.16
N GLU A 59 16.45 6.76 -4.05
CA GLU A 59 16.94 7.56 -5.19
C GLU A 59 15.97 7.55 -6.38
N LEU A 60 15.00 6.61 -6.42
CA LEU A 60 13.96 6.63 -7.43
C LEU A 60 13.02 7.83 -7.22
N PRO A 61 12.67 8.57 -8.30
CA PRO A 61 11.66 9.61 -8.20
C PRO A 61 10.31 8.99 -7.81
N GLU A 62 9.51 9.70 -7.01
CA GLU A 62 8.16 9.24 -6.71
C GLU A 62 7.39 9.02 -8.03
N PRO A 63 6.77 7.84 -8.22
CA PRO A 63 5.92 7.63 -9.37
C PRO A 63 4.75 8.59 -9.26
N VAL A 64 4.72 9.58 -10.16
CA VAL A 64 3.58 10.49 -10.28
C VAL A 64 2.37 9.61 -10.59
N PRO A 65 1.36 9.55 -9.70
CA PRO A 65 0.17 8.77 -9.98
C PRO A 65 -0.43 9.27 -11.30
N PRO A 66 -0.85 8.38 -12.21
CA PRO A 66 -1.47 8.81 -13.45
C PRO A 66 -2.67 9.69 -13.09
N VAL A 67 -2.65 10.94 -13.56
CA VAL A 67 -3.78 11.85 -13.39
C VAL A 67 -5.00 11.13 -13.97
N PRO A 68 -6.06 10.89 -13.17
CA PRO A 68 -7.25 10.24 -13.68
C PRO A 68 -7.77 11.07 -14.86
N PRO A 69 -8.10 10.45 -16.00
CA PRO A 69 -8.64 11.18 -17.13
C PRO A 69 -9.92 11.92 -16.68
N PRO A 70 -10.15 13.15 -17.17
CA PRO A 70 -11.35 13.89 -16.80
C PRO A 70 -12.60 13.06 -17.15
N PRO A 71 -13.64 13.10 -16.30
CA PRO A 71 -14.83 12.29 -16.52
C PRO A 71 -15.49 12.66 -17.85
N LYS A 72 -15.68 11.65 -18.71
CA LYS A 72 -16.23 11.85 -20.06
C LYS A 72 -17.76 12.00 -20.00
N LEU A 73 -18.25 13.11 -20.56
CA LEU A 73 -19.67 13.33 -20.80
C LEU A 73 -20.25 12.19 -21.66
N PRO A 74 -21.47 11.69 -21.37
CA PRO A 74 -22.09 10.71 -22.24
C PRO A 74 -22.41 11.28 -23.62
N ASP A 75 -22.38 10.44 -24.65
CA ASP A 75 -22.59 10.81 -26.05
C ASP A 75 -24.08 11.11 -26.34
N HIS A 76 -24.52 12.30 -25.94
CA HIS A 76 -25.84 12.84 -26.27
C HIS A 76 -25.84 14.38 -26.08
N PRO A 77 -26.35 15.16 -27.05
CA PRO A 77 -26.27 16.64 -27.03
C PRO A 77 -26.92 17.28 -25.79
N ALA A 78 -28.01 16.69 -25.28
CA ALA A 78 -28.63 17.14 -24.03
C ALA A 78 -27.66 17.23 -22.83
N TYR A 79 -26.61 16.39 -22.73
CA TYR A 79 -25.64 16.53 -21.63
C TYR A 79 -24.79 17.79 -21.79
N GLN A 80 -24.42 18.17 -23.02
CA GLN A 80 -23.69 19.42 -23.28
C GLN A 80 -24.55 20.64 -22.93
N GLN A 81 -25.83 20.61 -23.29
CA GLN A 81 -26.78 21.68 -22.96
C GLN A 81 -26.98 21.80 -21.44
N ILE A 82 -27.13 20.68 -20.73
CA ILE A 82 -27.18 20.65 -19.26
C ILE A 82 -25.90 21.26 -18.66
N MET A 83 -24.72 20.90 -19.18
CA MET A 83 -23.46 21.47 -18.68
C MET A 83 -23.35 22.98 -18.93
N ALA A 84 -23.87 23.47 -20.07
CA ALA A 84 -23.91 24.91 -20.34
C ALA A 84 -24.80 25.67 -19.33
N VAL A 85 -25.91 25.06 -18.91
CA VAL A 85 -26.77 25.61 -17.86
C VAL A 85 -26.02 25.69 -16.53
N PHE A 86 -25.29 24.64 -16.13
CA PHE A 86 -24.50 24.66 -14.89
C PHE A 86 -23.30 25.60 -14.94
N ALA A 87 -22.69 25.79 -16.12
CA ALA A 87 -21.59 26.74 -16.29
C ALA A 87 -22.05 28.21 -16.17
N ALA A 88 -23.31 28.49 -16.48
CA ALA A 88 -23.92 29.82 -16.34
C ALA A 88 -24.59 30.06 -14.97
N ALA A 89 -24.70 29.02 -14.13
CA ALA A 89 -25.40 29.10 -12.86
C ALA A 89 -24.43 29.27 -11.69
N ASP A 90 -24.66 30.30 -10.87
CA ASP A 90 -23.89 30.55 -9.65
C ASP A 90 -24.40 29.75 -8.42
N ALA A 91 -25.42 28.93 -8.60
CA ALA A 91 -26.07 28.18 -7.52
C ALA A 91 -26.49 26.75 -7.95
N PRO A 92 -26.62 25.82 -7.01
CA PRO A 92 -27.14 24.49 -7.29
C PRO A 92 -28.56 24.52 -7.88
N LEU A 93 -28.84 23.65 -8.85
CA LEU A 93 -30.09 23.63 -9.59
C LEU A 93 -30.87 22.32 -9.36
N ARG A 94 -32.20 22.44 -9.33
CA ARG A 94 -33.13 21.31 -9.41
C ARG A 94 -33.46 20.99 -10.87
N ALA A 95 -33.90 19.76 -11.13
CA ALA A 95 -34.26 19.31 -12.49
C ALA A 95 -35.27 20.22 -13.20
N ARG A 96 -36.21 20.82 -12.47
CA ARG A 96 -37.17 21.79 -13.02
C ARG A 96 -36.48 23.06 -13.53
N GLN A 97 -35.54 23.62 -12.76
CA GLN A 97 -34.80 24.83 -13.14
C GLN A 97 -33.90 24.57 -14.35
N VAL A 98 -33.36 23.35 -14.47
CA VAL A 98 -32.63 22.93 -15.67
C VAL A 98 -33.55 22.84 -16.89
N CYS A 99 -34.78 22.32 -16.74
CA CYS A 99 -35.77 22.35 -17.82
C CYS A 99 -36.13 23.78 -18.24
N GLU A 100 -36.32 24.69 -17.28
CA GLU A 100 -36.63 26.11 -17.53
C GLU A 100 -35.48 26.79 -18.29
N ALA A 101 -34.23 26.58 -17.86
CA ALA A 101 -33.05 27.16 -18.51
C ALA A 101 -32.73 26.58 -19.89
N MET A 102 -33.25 25.40 -20.21
CA MET A 102 -33.13 24.76 -21.53
C MET A 102 -34.34 25.02 -22.44
N ASP A 103 -35.26 25.89 -22.04
CA ASP A 103 -36.53 26.17 -22.75
C ASP A 103 -37.35 24.90 -23.06
N LEU A 104 -37.34 23.93 -22.14
CA LEU A 104 -38.12 22.70 -22.25
C LEU A 104 -39.50 22.85 -21.63
N GLU A 105 -40.47 22.10 -22.15
CA GLU A 105 -41.81 22.03 -21.55
C GLU A 105 -41.74 21.53 -20.09
N ILE A 106 -42.35 22.28 -19.16
CA ILE A 106 -42.41 21.94 -17.73
C ILE A 106 -43.53 20.93 -17.47
N ALA A 107 -43.39 19.75 -18.08
CA ALA A 107 -44.26 18.60 -17.88
C ALA A 107 -43.60 17.57 -16.95
N PRO A 108 -44.37 16.78 -16.16
CA PRO A 108 -43.82 15.78 -15.24
C PRO A 108 -42.83 14.80 -15.90
N ASN A 109 -43.13 14.37 -17.14
CA ASN A 109 -42.27 13.47 -17.89
C ASN A 109 -40.91 14.12 -18.23
N THR A 110 -40.93 15.36 -18.73
CA THR A 110 -39.73 16.12 -19.08
C THR A 110 -38.83 16.35 -17.87
N ILE A 111 -39.40 16.74 -16.73
CA ILE A 111 -38.66 16.94 -15.48
C ILE A 111 -38.02 15.61 -15.00
N ASN A 112 -38.75 14.50 -15.09
CA ASN A 112 -38.23 13.18 -14.70
C ASN A 112 -37.09 12.73 -15.61
N ASN A 113 -37.21 12.94 -16.93
CA ASN A 113 -36.15 12.63 -17.89
C ASN A 113 -34.89 13.47 -17.65
N THR A 114 -35.05 14.77 -17.36
CA THR A 114 -33.92 15.64 -16.97
C THR A 114 -33.29 15.17 -15.67
N ARG A 115 -34.08 14.84 -14.65
CA ARG A 115 -33.56 14.30 -13.38
C ARG A 115 -32.74 13.03 -13.57
N LEU A 116 -33.18 12.11 -14.43
CA LEU A 116 -32.44 10.89 -14.75
C LEU A 116 -31.09 11.20 -15.42
N LYS A 117 -31.06 12.18 -16.32
CA LYS A 117 -29.79 12.65 -16.94
C LYS A 117 -28.85 13.28 -15.90
N LEU A 118 -29.38 14.09 -14.98
CA LEU A 118 -28.59 14.68 -13.88
C LEU A 118 -28.01 13.61 -12.96
N LYS A 119 -28.82 12.63 -12.54
CA LYS A 119 -28.36 11.48 -11.75
C LYS A 119 -27.24 10.70 -12.45
N ARG A 120 -27.35 10.49 -13.77
CA ARG A 120 -26.29 9.83 -14.55
C ARG A 120 -24.98 10.65 -14.59
N LEU A 121 -25.06 11.98 -14.60
CA LEU A 121 -23.87 12.84 -14.49
C LEU A 121 -23.25 12.77 -13.09
N VAL A 122 -24.07 12.63 -12.04
CA VAL A 122 -23.59 12.42 -10.66
C VAL A 122 -22.90 11.08 -10.50
N GLU A 123 -23.47 10.00 -11.03
CA GLU A 123 -22.85 8.66 -11.04
C GLU A 123 -21.47 8.65 -11.73
N ARG A 124 -21.23 9.57 -12.67
CA ARG A 124 -19.96 9.73 -13.39
C ARG A 124 -19.00 10.73 -12.74
N GLY A 125 -19.38 11.34 -11.62
CA GLY A 125 -18.59 12.38 -10.95
C GLY A 125 -18.47 13.69 -11.73
N ILE A 126 -19.34 13.91 -12.72
CA ILE A 126 -19.36 15.15 -13.54
C ILE A 126 -20.14 16.26 -12.82
N LEU A 127 -21.19 15.88 -12.09
CA LEU A 127 -21.95 16.73 -11.19
C LEU A 127 -21.92 16.12 -9.78
N ALA A 128 -22.23 16.92 -8.77
CA ALA A 128 -22.49 16.49 -7.42
C ALA A 128 -23.95 16.78 -7.05
N GLU A 129 -24.54 15.88 -6.26
CA GLU A 129 -25.85 16.11 -5.65
C GLU A 129 -25.62 16.43 -4.17
N THR A 130 -25.74 17.71 -3.82
CA THR A 130 -25.47 18.18 -2.45
C THR A 130 -26.60 17.85 -1.50
N GLU A 131 -27.83 17.89 -2.02
CA GLU A 131 -29.06 17.52 -1.32
C GLU A 131 -29.98 16.77 -2.28
N GLN A 132 -30.99 16.07 -1.75
CA GLN A 132 -31.91 15.31 -2.58
C GLN A 132 -32.55 16.18 -3.69
N GLY A 133 -32.19 15.89 -4.94
CA GLY A 133 -32.67 16.60 -6.12
C GLY A 133 -32.03 17.96 -6.40
N LEU A 134 -30.95 18.31 -5.69
CA LEU A 134 -30.19 19.55 -5.87
C LEU A 134 -28.79 19.22 -6.41
N PHE A 135 -28.50 19.69 -7.62
CA PHE A 135 -27.28 19.33 -8.37
C PHE A 135 -26.37 20.54 -8.54
N THR A 136 -25.06 20.34 -8.58
CA THR A 136 -24.04 21.39 -8.76
C THR A 136 -22.76 20.81 -9.37
N HIS A 137 -21.82 21.66 -9.80
CA HIS A 137 -20.46 21.20 -10.10
C HIS A 137 -19.78 20.59 -8.86
N PRO A 138 -18.97 19.52 -9.02
CA PRO A 138 -18.13 18.99 -7.95
C PRO A 138 -17.22 20.10 -7.43
N ARG A 139 -17.06 20.20 -6.10
CA ARG A 139 -16.08 21.12 -5.52
C ARG A 139 -14.66 20.61 -5.86
N PRO A 140 -13.73 21.50 -6.22
CA PRO A 140 -12.33 21.14 -6.41
C PRO A 140 -11.70 20.61 -5.11
#